data_AF-A0AAX6NE86-F1
#
_entry.id   AF-A0AAX6NE86-F1
#
_cell.length_a   1.000
_cell.length_b   1.000
_cell.length_c   1.000
_cell.angle_alpha   90.00
_cell.angle_beta   90.00
_cell.angle_gamma   90.00
#
_symmetry.space_group_name_H-M   'P 1'
#
loop_
_entity.id
_entity.type
_entity.pdbx_description
1 polymer ?
#
loop_
_entity_poly.entity_id
_entity_poly.type
_entity_poly.pdbx_seq_one_letter_code
_entity_poly.pdbx_strand_id
1 'polypeptide(L)'
;MDQQQRVLHSPFNIETHKKTFINYLEVVISADGEIMYAVPSHQEKFISIACRKLDINRQALADLCPPQYYGDYMYWLCQVTDCVSVWNGFTVGDANVKQKEALEVLQAEGLYSGPIKVSSKI
;
A
#
# COMPACT_ATOMS: atom_id res chain seq x y z
N MET A 1 24.15 5.37 5.47
CA MET A 1 22.84 4.78 5.11
C MET A 1 23.10 3.49 4.36
N ASP A 2 22.49 2.39 4.74
CA ASP A 2 22.61 1.10 4.07
C ASP A 2 22.00 1.14 2.64
N GLN A 3 22.43 0.28 1.72
CA GLN A 3 21.93 0.25 0.34
C GLN A 3 20.43 -0.04 0.29
N GLN A 4 19.94 -0.97 1.11
CA GLN A 4 18.53 -1.32 1.16
C GLN A 4 17.70 -0.11 1.63
N GLN A 5 18.20 0.61 2.62
CA GLN A 5 17.55 1.83 3.11
C GLN A 5 17.46 2.93 2.04
N ARG A 6 18.48 3.08 1.18
CA ARG A 6 18.39 4.03 0.06
C ARG A 6 17.30 3.66 -0.93
N VAL A 7 17.20 2.38 -1.29
CA VAL A 7 16.18 1.89 -2.23
C VAL A 7 14.78 2.02 -1.66
N LEU A 8 14.58 1.72 -0.37
CA LEU A 8 13.30 1.87 0.31
C LEU A 8 12.79 3.32 0.36
N HIS A 9 13.68 4.31 0.25
CA HIS A 9 13.34 5.74 0.24
C HIS A 9 13.41 6.37 -1.16
N SER A 10 13.55 5.57 -2.23
CA SER A 10 13.45 6.02 -3.62
C SER A 10 12.09 5.65 -4.22
N PRO A 11 11.72 6.20 -5.40
CA PRO A 11 10.57 5.69 -6.16
C PRO A 11 10.66 4.17 -6.36
N PHE A 12 9.52 3.48 -6.34
CA PHE A 12 9.49 2.04 -6.55
C PHE A 12 9.93 1.72 -7.99
N ASN A 13 10.84 0.76 -8.12
CA ASN A 13 11.32 0.28 -9.40
C ASN A 13 11.59 -1.22 -9.29
N ILE A 14 10.92 -2.01 -10.13
CA ILE A 14 10.93 -3.48 -10.08
C ILE A 14 12.35 -4.05 -10.21
N GLU A 15 13.11 -3.58 -11.19
CA GLU A 15 14.48 -4.08 -11.44
C GLU A 15 15.41 -3.78 -10.25
N THR A 16 15.36 -2.54 -9.76
CA THR A 16 16.16 -2.11 -8.60
C THR A 16 15.76 -2.89 -7.35
N HIS A 17 14.46 -3.14 -7.17
CA HIS A 17 13.92 -3.92 -6.07
C HIS A 17 14.44 -5.35 -6.09
N LYS A 18 14.28 -6.05 -7.22
CA LYS A 18 14.72 -7.45 -7.40
C LYS A 18 16.23 -7.64 -7.22
N LYS A 19 17.04 -6.63 -7.54
CA LYS A 19 18.49 -6.64 -7.30
C LYS A 19 18.87 -6.43 -5.83
N THR A 20 18.00 -5.84 -5.04
CA THR A 20 18.31 -5.37 -3.67
C THR A 20 17.69 -6.27 -2.60
N PHE A 21 16.54 -6.87 -2.88
CA PHE A 21 15.77 -7.65 -1.94
C PHE A 21 15.48 -9.05 -2.47
N ILE A 22 15.44 -10.02 -1.56
CA ILE A 22 15.09 -11.41 -1.83
C ILE A 22 13.85 -11.73 -1.00
N ASN A 23 12.79 -12.25 -1.64
CA ASN A 23 11.55 -12.68 -0.98
C ASN A 23 10.91 -11.62 -0.07
N TYR A 24 11.01 -10.35 -0.46
CA TYR A 24 10.46 -9.22 0.28
C TYR A 24 9.67 -8.34 -0.67
N LEU A 25 8.47 -7.95 -0.27
CA LEU A 25 7.65 -6.94 -0.93
C LEU A 25 6.75 -6.33 0.15
N GLU A 26 6.93 -5.04 0.40
CA GLU A 26 6.02 -4.25 1.23
C GLU A 26 5.78 -2.90 0.54
N VAL A 27 4.65 -2.82 -0.16
CA VAL A 27 4.29 -1.65 -0.97
C VAL A 27 2.85 -1.24 -0.73
N VAL A 28 2.58 0.02 -1.05
CA VAL A 28 1.25 0.60 -1.17
C VAL A 28 0.99 0.86 -2.65
N ILE A 29 -0.21 0.55 -3.12
CA ILE A 29 -0.67 0.94 -4.45
C ILE A 29 -1.76 2.02 -4.29
N SER A 30 -1.53 3.20 -4.84
CA SER A 30 -2.50 4.31 -4.83
C SER A 30 -3.70 4.04 -5.75
N ALA A 31 -4.71 4.90 -5.68
CA ALA A 31 -5.93 4.77 -6.48
C ALA A 31 -5.68 4.81 -8.00
N ASP A 32 -4.62 5.47 -8.46
CA ASP A 32 -4.20 5.57 -9.86
C ASP A 32 -3.22 4.48 -10.30
N GLY A 33 -2.85 3.57 -9.40
CA GLY A 33 -1.96 2.44 -9.70
C GLY A 33 -0.47 2.70 -9.47
N GLU A 34 -0.08 3.85 -8.90
CA GLU A 34 1.31 4.10 -8.50
C GLU A 34 1.71 3.15 -7.36
N ILE A 35 2.84 2.47 -7.53
CA ILE A 35 3.41 1.58 -6.52
C ILE A 35 4.45 2.36 -5.71
N MET A 36 4.34 2.33 -4.39
CA MET A 36 5.25 3.02 -3.46
C MET A 36 5.71 2.08 -2.36
N TYR A 37 6.95 2.21 -1.90
CA TYR A 37 7.39 1.52 -0.69
C TYR A 37 6.56 1.92 0.53
N ALA A 38 6.19 0.92 1.33
CA ALA A 38 5.45 1.06 2.57
C ALA A 38 6.37 1.39 3.76
N VAL A 39 7.16 2.45 3.64
CA VAL A 39 8.19 2.83 4.61
C VAL A 39 7.73 4.08 5.37
N PRO A 40 7.85 4.12 6.72
CA PRO A 40 8.44 3.09 7.59
C PRO A 40 7.53 1.88 7.85
N SER A 41 6.23 1.97 7.57
CA SER A 41 5.28 0.85 7.56
C SER A 41 4.07 1.21 6.69
N HIS A 42 3.23 0.23 6.31
CA HIS A 42 1.98 0.53 5.59
C HIS A 42 1.07 1.47 6.38
N GLN A 43 0.93 1.27 7.69
CA GLN A 43 0.07 2.12 8.52
C GLN A 43 0.55 3.56 8.52
N GLU A 44 1.85 3.80 8.73
CA GLU A 44 2.41 5.15 8.72
C GLU A 44 2.31 5.81 7.34
N LYS A 45 2.51 5.02 6.28
CA LYS A 45 2.33 5.48 4.89
C LYS A 45 0.89 5.91 4.65
N PHE A 46 -0.09 5.10 5.05
CA PHE A 46 -1.50 5.43 4.88
C PHE A 46 -1.94 6.62 5.73
N ILE A 47 -1.48 6.72 6.99
CA ILE A 47 -1.76 7.91 7.81
C ILE A 47 -1.21 9.15 7.13
N SER A 48 0.02 9.10 6.60
CA SER A 48 0.60 10.24 5.87
C SER A 48 -0.22 10.64 4.65
N ILE A 49 -0.67 9.66 3.85
CA ILE A 49 -1.51 9.89 2.67
C ILE A 49 -2.87 10.47 3.08
N ALA A 50 -3.54 9.88 4.08
CA ALA A 50 -4.84 10.31 4.57
C ALA A 50 -4.80 11.73 5.13
N CYS A 51 -3.83 12.05 5.98
CA CYS A 51 -3.62 13.39 6.52
C CYS A 51 -3.43 14.42 5.41
N ARG A 52 -2.64 14.12 4.37
CA ARG A 52 -2.46 15.00 3.21
C ARG A 52 -3.73 15.15 2.38
N LYS A 53 -4.45 14.05 2.14
CA LYS A 53 -5.69 14.04 1.34
C LYS A 53 -6.82 14.83 1.99
N LEU A 54 -6.93 14.74 3.32
CA LEU A 54 -8.00 15.37 4.10
C LEU A 54 -7.60 16.73 4.68
N ASP A 55 -6.33 17.13 4.54
CA ASP A 55 -5.74 18.31 5.17
C ASP A 55 -5.94 18.36 6.70
N ILE A 56 -5.68 17.23 7.37
CA ILE A 56 -5.81 17.08 8.82
C ILE A 56 -4.53 16.50 9.44
N ASN A 57 -4.40 16.66 10.76
CA ASN A 57 -3.32 16.02 11.51
C ASN A 57 -3.68 14.58 11.91
N ARG A 58 -2.68 13.84 12.40
CA ARG A 58 -2.82 12.43 12.81
C ARG A 58 -3.89 12.21 13.89
N GLN A 59 -4.00 13.11 14.87
CA GLN A 59 -4.97 12.96 15.95
C GLN A 59 -6.38 13.12 15.40
N ALA A 60 -6.63 14.14 14.59
CA ALA A 60 -7.91 14.33 13.91
C ALA A 60 -8.26 13.13 13.01
N LEU A 61 -7.29 12.54 12.31
CA LEU A 61 -7.53 11.30 11.56
C LEU A 61 -7.93 10.15 12.50
N ALA A 62 -7.23 9.94 13.61
CA ALA A 62 -7.57 8.89 14.57
C ALA A 62 -8.97 9.09 15.16
N ASP A 63 -9.37 10.33 15.44
CA ASP A 63 -10.68 10.70 15.97
C ASP A 63 -11.82 10.43 14.95
N LEU A 64 -11.51 10.40 13.65
CA LEU A 64 -12.46 10.04 12.59
C LEU A 64 -12.66 8.52 12.46
N CYS A 65 -11.80 7.70 13.08
CA CYS A 65 -11.90 6.25 12.98
C CYS A 65 -13.18 5.74 13.69
N PRO A 66 -14.13 5.13 12.96
CA PRO A 66 -15.33 4.59 13.58
C PRO A 66 -15.00 3.40 14.49
N PRO A 67 -15.69 3.22 15.64
CA PRO A 67 -15.39 2.15 16.60
C PRO A 67 -15.35 0.74 16.01
N GLN A 68 -16.17 0.44 14.99
CA GLN A 68 -16.17 -0.87 14.32
C GLN A 68 -14.85 -1.20 13.61
N TYR A 69 -14.03 -0.19 13.32
CA TYR A 69 -12.72 -0.35 12.69
C TYR A 69 -11.56 -0.29 13.67
N TYR A 70 -11.78 -0.18 14.98
CA TYR A 70 -10.68 -0.19 15.97
C TYR A 70 -9.87 -1.49 15.92
N GLY A 71 -10.51 -2.62 15.62
CA GLY A 71 -9.84 -3.91 15.40
C GLY A 71 -9.31 -4.12 13.97
N ASP A 72 -9.65 -3.23 13.03
CA ASP A 72 -9.26 -3.32 11.62
C ASP A 72 -8.91 -1.94 11.04
N TYR A 73 -8.03 -1.26 11.75
CA TYR A 73 -7.65 0.12 11.45
C TYR A 73 -6.97 0.23 10.08
N MET A 74 -6.22 -0.80 9.69
CA MET A 74 -5.56 -0.87 8.38
C MET A 74 -6.56 -0.91 7.23
N TYR A 75 -7.62 -1.72 7.32
CA TYR A 75 -8.65 -1.73 6.29
C TYR A 75 -9.38 -0.39 6.21
N TRP A 76 -9.70 0.23 7.35
CA TRP A 76 -10.29 1.57 7.35
C TRP A 76 -9.39 2.62 6.68
N LEU A 77 -8.10 2.60 6.97
CA LEU A 77 -7.12 3.47 6.30
C LEU A 77 -7.09 3.26 4.79
N CYS A 78 -7.23 2.01 4.31
CA CYS A 78 -7.34 1.72 2.87
C CYS A 78 -8.57 2.42 2.26
N GLN A 79 -9.72 2.39 2.95
CA GLN A 79 -10.94 3.07 2.50
C GLN A 79 -10.79 4.60 2.48
N VAL A 80 -10.13 5.20 3.47
CA VAL A 80 -9.91 6.66 3.53
C VAL A 80 -8.96 7.12 2.42
N THR A 81 -7.93 6.33 2.15
CA THR A 81 -6.87 6.69 1.20
C THR A 81 -7.16 6.27 -0.24
N ASP A 82 -8.16 5.42 -0.48
CA ASP A 82 -8.38 4.71 -1.74
C ASP A 82 -7.14 3.90 -2.19
N CYS A 83 -6.31 3.48 -1.24
CA CYS A 83 -5.09 2.72 -1.50
C CYS A 83 -5.23 1.26 -1.07
N VAL A 84 -4.34 0.41 -1.58
CA VAL A 84 -4.24 -1.01 -1.22
C VAL A 84 -2.86 -1.28 -0.64
N SER A 85 -2.79 -2.00 0.48
CA SER A 85 -1.51 -2.49 0.99
C SER A 85 -1.21 -3.86 0.41
N VAL A 86 0.06 -4.09 0.10
CA VAL A 86 0.54 -5.29 -0.56
C VAL A 86 1.74 -5.84 0.20
N TRP A 87 1.65 -7.13 0.52
CA TRP A 87 2.76 -7.99 0.93
C TRP A 87 2.96 -9.07 -0.13
N ASN A 88 4.06 -9.83 -0.06
CA ASN A 88 4.34 -10.90 -1.02
C ASN A 88 3.15 -11.83 -1.30
N GLY A 89 2.36 -12.20 -0.29
CA GLY A 89 1.31 -13.22 -0.43
C GLY A 89 -0.14 -12.72 -0.29
N PHE A 90 -0.36 -11.45 0.06
CA PHE A 90 -1.71 -10.96 0.31
C PHE A 90 -1.81 -9.44 0.22
N THR A 91 -3.05 -8.95 0.16
CA THR A 91 -3.37 -7.52 0.18
C THR A 91 -4.40 -7.22 1.26
N VAL A 92 -4.45 -5.96 1.70
CA VAL A 92 -5.57 -5.41 2.48
C VAL A 92 -6.11 -4.19 1.74
N GLY A 93 -7.44 -4.07 1.73
CA GLY A 93 -8.15 -3.06 0.95
C GLY A 93 -8.79 -3.65 -0.30
N ASP A 94 -9.65 -2.84 -0.92
CA ASP A 94 -10.45 -3.22 -2.07
C ASP A 94 -9.84 -2.62 -3.34
N ALA A 95 -9.17 -3.45 -4.15
CA ALA A 95 -8.49 -2.98 -5.34
C ALA A 95 -9.47 -2.57 -6.44
N ASN A 96 -9.24 -1.38 -7.00
CA ASN A 96 -9.86 -0.91 -8.23
C ASN A 96 -9.12 -1.47 -9.48
N VAL A 97 -9.59 -1.09 -10.68
CA VAL A 97 -9.00 -1.56 -11.95
C VAL A 97 -7.52 -1.20 -12.10
N LYS A 98 -7.11 0.01 -11.72
CA LYS A 98 -5.70 0.46 -11.82
C LYS A 98 -4.80 -0.25 -10.83
N GLN A 99 -5.27 -0.46 -9.61
CA GLN A 99 -4.56 -1.22 -8.61
C GLN A 99 -4.44 -2.70 -9.00
N LYS A 100 -5.47 -3.24 -9.65
CA LYS A 100 -5.44 -4.59 -10.22
C LYS A 100 -4.36 -4.72 -11.30
N GLU A 101 -4.30 -3.79 -12.25
CA GLU A 101 -3.26 -3.76 -13.29
C GLU A 101 -1.85 -3.76 -12.66
N ALA A 102 -1.65 -2.97 -11.60
CA ALA A 102 -0.38 -2.94 -10.86
C ALA A 102 -0.08 -4.26 -10.12
N LEU A 103 -1.07 -4.91 -9.51
CA LEU A 103 -0.92 -6.23 -8.88
C LEU A 103 -0.58 -7.31 -9.91
N GLU A 104 -1.20 -7.27 -11.09
CA GLU A 104 -0.91 -8.20 -12.20
C GLU A 104 0.54 -8.04 -12.68
N VAL A 105 1.05 -6.81 -12.77
CA VAL A 105 2.47 -6.56 -13.08
C VAL A 105 3.39 -7.12 -11.99
N LEU A 106 3.09 -6.88 -10.71
CA LEU A 106 3.88 -7.44 -9.61
C LEU A 106 3.88 -8.98 -9.60
N GLN A 107 2.76 -9.59 -9.99
CA GLN A 107 2.63 -11.05 -10.09
C GLN A 107 3.42 -11.61 -11.27
N ALA A 108 3.33 -10.98 -12.45
CA ALA A 108 4.11 -11.36 -13.62
C ALA A 108 5.63 -11.28 -13.37
N GLU A 109 6.06 -10.33 -12.54
CA GLU A 109 7.45 -10.14 -12.16
C GLU A 109 7.93 -11.05 -11.02
N GLY A 110 7.04 -11.88 -10.46
CA GLY A 110 7.33 -12.82 -9.38
C GLY A 110 7.50 -12.16 -8.00
N LEU A 111 7.04 -10.93 -7.81
CA LEU A 111 7.12 -10.21 -6.54
C LEU A 111 5.90 -10.47 -5.65
N TYR A 112 4.73 -10.68 -6.26
CA TYR A 112 3.46 -10.93 -5.59
C TYR A 112 2.91 -12.31 -5.99
N SER A 113 2.43 -13.08 -5.01
CA SER A 113 1.86 -14.42 -5.20
C SER A 113 0.45 -14.57 -4.63
N GLY A 114 -0.11 -13.50 -4.05
CA GLY A 114 -1.44 -13.53 -3.47
C GLY A 114 -2.58 -13.51 -4.50
N PRO A 115 -3.82 -13.75 -4.04
CA PRO A 115 -5.00 -13.68 -4.89
C PRO A 115 -5.37 -12.22 -5.20
N ILE A 116 -5.59 -11.91 -6.47
CA ILE A 116 -6.07 -10.59 -6.90
C ILE A 116 -7.60 -10.58 -6.83
N LYS A 117 -8.14 -9.83 -5.86
CA LYS A 117 -9.59 -9.59 -5.71
C LYS A 117 -9.90 -8.17 -6.17
N VAL A 118 -10.96 -8.01 -6.97
CA VAL A 118 -11.43 -6.70 -7.46
C VAL A 118 -12.73 -6.37 -6.76
N SER A 119 -12.89 -5.12 -6.35
CA SER A 119 -14.17 -4.62 -5.85
C SER A 119 -15.16 -4.48 -7.00
N SER A 120 -16.29 -5.18 -6.93
CA SER A 120 -17.38 -5.06 -7.90
C SER A 120 -18.29 -3.84 -7.68
N LYS A 121 -17.86 -2.86 -6.87
CA LYS A 121 -18.66 -1.65 -6.63
C LYS A 121 -18.66 -0.80 -7.91
N ILE A 122 -19.73 -0.95 -8.69
CA ILE A 122 -20.15 -0.11 -9.81
C ILE A 122 -20.73 1.19 -9.25
#